data_AF-A0A0L0H3J1-F1
#
_entry.id   AF-A0A0L0H3J1-F1
#
_cell.length_a   1.000
_cell.length_b   1.000
_cell.length_c   1.000
_cell.angle_alpha   90.00
_cell.angle_beta   90.00
_cell.angle_gamma   90.00
#
_symmetry.space_group_name_H-M   'P 1'
#
loop_
_entity.id
_entity.type
_entity.pdbx_description
1 polymer ?
#
loop_
_entity_poly.entity_id
_entity_poly.type
_entity_poly.pdbx_seq_one_letter_code
_entity_poly.pdbx_strand_id
1 'polypeptide(L)'
;MQEEAKSLDVEESAEQIAQSRKKQQIRLSQQPANLLSKEGFALYVGKSERAVAEMAKEGKLPAFYMADPLNGQRAELWISRAEWDKYHDQLVDKAPDEWHSWKDRLSADKPKKARRKTQQHAA
;
A
#
# COMPACT_ATOMS: atom_id res chain seq x y z
N MET A 1 23.07 -5.19 54.86
CA MET A 1 24.23 -5.43 54.00
C MET A 1 23.77 -6.46 52.96
N GLN A 2 23.12 -5.94 51.91
CA GLN A 2 23.57 -5.99 50.50
C GLN A 2 23.40 -7.38 49.88
N GLU A 3 22.28 -7.53 49.16
CA GLU A 3 21.95 -8.63 48.26
C GLU A 3 22.79 -8.47 46.98
N GLU A 4 23.64 -9.45 46.68
CA GLU A 4 24.40 -9.47 45.42
C GLU A 4 23.57 -10.16 44.33
N ALA A 5 22.94 -9.36 43.47
CA ALA A 5 22.38 -9.81 42.21
C ALA A 5 23.53 -10.07 41.22
N LYS A 6 23.87 -11.34 41.00
CA LYS A 6 24.84 -11.76 39.99
C LYS A 6 24.23 -11.59 38.61
N SER A 7 24.65 -10.52 37.93
CA SER A 7 24.33 -10.16 36.55
C SER A 7 24.49 -11.35 35.60
N LEU A 8 23.42 -11.68 34.87
CA LEU A 8 23.46 -12.60 33.73
C LEU A 8 23.95 -11.80 32.52
N ASP A 9 25.20 -12.04 32.17
CA ASP A 9 25.87 -11.53 30.99
C ASP A 9 25.22 -12.16 29.74
N VAL A 10 24.25 -11.45 29.16
CA VAL A 10 23.69 -11.75 27.84
C VAL A 10 24.36 -10.79 26.85
N GLU A 11 25.65 -11.03 26.57
CA GLU A 11 26.30 -10.52 25.37
C GLU A 11 25.76 -11.29 24.17
N GLU A 12 24.54 -10.95 23.75
CA GLU A 12 24.00 -11.38 22.47
C GLU A 12 24.71 -10.55 21.38
N SER A 13 25.69 -11.18 20.72
CA SER A 13 26.55 -10.54 19.70
C SER A 13 25.73 -9.74 18.69
N ALA A 14 26.01 -8.44 18.62
CA ALA A 14 25.40 -7.47 17.72
C ALA A 14 25.41 -7.89 16.23
N GLU A 15 26.31 -8.80 15.86
CA GLU A 15 26.44 -9.38 14.52
C GLU A 15 25.32 -10.37 14.19
N GLN A 16 24.78 -11.10 15.17
CA GLN A 16 23.63 -12.00 15.00
C GLN A 16 22.32 -11.22 14.83
N ILE A 17 22.19 -10.07 15.51
CA ILE A 17 21.10 -9.09 15.30
C ILE A 17 21.24 -8.42 13.92
N ALA A 18 22.47 -8.10 13.48
CA ALA A 18 22.70 -7.49 12.17
C ALA A 18 22.44 -8.46 11.00
N GLN A 19 22.71 -9.75 11.18
CA GLN A 19 22.46 -10.78 10.16
C GLN A 19 21.01 -11.29 10.13
N SER A 20 20.27 -11.28 11.25
CA SER A 20 18.83 -11.58 11.28
C SER A 20 17.97 -10.45 10.68
N ARG A 21 18.52 -9.23 10.58
CA ARG A 21 18.00 -8.12 9.76
C ARG A 21 18.27 -8.27 8.26
N LYS A 22 18.70 -9.45 7.78
CA LYS A 22 18.57 -9.82 6.36
C LYS A 22 17.09 -9.84 5.98
N LYS A 23 16.55 -8.66 5.65
CA LYS A 23 15.21 -8.40 5.11
C LYS A 23 14.19 -9.40 5.64
N GLN A 24 13.77 -9.26 6.90
CA GLN A 24 12.47 -9.79 7.25
C GLN A 24 11.50 -9.18 6.25
N GLN A 25 10.96 -10.03 5.37
CA GLN A 25 10.09 -9.59 4.30
C GLN A 25 8.86 -9.01 4.99
N ILE A 26 8.80 -7.69 5.10
CA ILE A 26 7.67 -7.01 5.72
C ILE A 26 6.47 -7.36 4.84
N ARG A 27 5.49 -8.03 5.46
CA ARG A 27 4.25 -8.45 4.81
C ARG A 27 3.11 -7.71 5.48
N LEU A 28 2.17 -7.24 4.68
CA LEU A 28 0.92 -6.72 5.20
C LEU A 28 0.11 -7.86 5.83
N SER A 29 -0.50 -7.57 6.98
CA SER A 29 -1.50 -8.47 7.57
C SER A 29 -2.73 -8.56 6.68
N GLN A 30 -3.55 -9.60 6.85
CA GLN A 30 -4.80 -9.76 6.10
C GLN A 30 -5.76 -8.58 6.29
N GLN A 31 -5.73 -7.97 7.47
CA GLN A 31 -6.49 -6.76 7.78
C GLN A 31 -5.51 -5.72 8.35
N PRO A 32 -4.93 -4.87 7.48
CA PRO A 32 -3.99 -3.85 7.92
C PRO A 32 -4.72 -2.72 8.65
N ALA A 33 -4.04 -2.11 9.62
CA ALA A 33 -4.56 -0.97 10.36
C ALA A 33 -4.93 0.20 9.43
N ASN A 34 -5.84 1.06 9.90
CA ASN A 34 -6.27 2.25 9.15
C ASN A 34 -5.15 3.29 9.01
N LEU A 35 -4.20 3.30 9.93
CA LEU A 35 -3.03 4.15 9.91
C LEU A 35 -1.80 3.28 9.64
N LEU A 36 -1.04 3.63 8.61
CA LEU A 36 0.14 2.88 8.20
C LEU A 36 1.39 3.76 8.24
N SER A 37 2.52 3.16 8.60
CA SER A 37 3.82 3.79 8.39
C SER A 37 4.12 3.92 6.90
N LYS A 38 5.11 4.75 6.54
CA LYS A 38 5.58 4.88 5.14
C LYS A 38 5.87 3.52 4.47
N GLU A 39 6.41 2.56 5.23
CA GLU A 39 6.82 1.25 4.73
C GLU A 39 5.61 0.34 4.50
N GLY A 40 4.69 0.32 5.46
CA GLY A 40 3.42 -0.41 5.33
C GLY A 40 2.58 0.11 4.18
N PHE A 41 2.49 1.44 4.03
CA PHE A 41 1.76 2.05 2.92
C PHE A 41 2.44 1.79 1.58
N ALA A 42 3.77 1.81 1.50
CA ALA A 42 4.52 1.48 0.29
C ALA A 42 4.21 0.06 -0.20
N LEU A 43 4.16 -0.91 0.72
CA LEU A 43 3.73 -2.27 0.40
C LEU A 43 2.27 -2.33 -0.07
N TYR A 44 1.39 -1.50 0.52
CA TYR A 44 -0.04 -1.51 0.22
C TYR A 44 -0.33 -1.03 -1.20
N VAL A 45 0.33 0.05 -1.63
CA VAL A 45 0.15 0.61 -2.97
C VAL A 45 1.12 0.03 -4.02
N GLY A 46 2.07 -0.82 -3.61
CA GLY A 46 3.09 -1.39 -4.50
C GLY A 46 4.11 -0.38 -5.01
N LYS A 47 4.47 0.63 -4.20
CA LYS A 47 5.49 1.66 -4.53
C LYS A 47 6.72 1.52 -3.62
N SER A 48 7.78 2.25 -3.93
CA SER A 48 8.93 2.38 -3.02
C SER A 48 8.63 3.37 -1.90
N GLU A 49 9.25 3.18 -0.74
CA GLU A 49 9.14 4.11 0.40
C GLU A 49 9.52 5.53 0.03
N ARG A 50 10.55 5.68 -0.81
CA ARG A 50 11.01 6.99 -1.28
C ARG A 50 9.92 7.69 -2.11
N ALA A 51 9.27 6.96 -3.02
CA ALA A 51 8.17 7.51 -3.80
C ALA A 51 6.99 7.93 -2.91
N VAL A 52 6.67 7.13 -1.88
CA VAL A 52 5.62 7.48 -0.89
C VAL A 52 6.00 8.75 -0.12
N ALA A 53 7.26 8.88 0.31
CA ALA A 53 7.72 10.08 1.00
C ALA A 53 7.69 11.33 0.10
N GLU A 54 8.07 11.20 -1.17
CA GLU A 54 7.98 12.28 -2.16
C GLU A 54 6.51 12.67 -2.42
N MET A 55 5.61 11.69 -2.59
CA MET A 55 4.17 11.94 -2.74
C MET A 55 3.57 12.66 -1.52
N ALA A 56 3.98 12.30 -0.30
CA ALA A 56 3.54 12.98 0.91
C ALA A 56 4.06 14.43 0.98
N LYS A 57 5.33 14.66 0.59
CA LYS A 57 5.90 16.02 0.49
C LYS A 57 5.18 16.88 -0.54
N GLU A 58 4.72 16.28 -1.63
CA GLU A 58 3.94 16.94 -2.68
C GLU A 58 2.46 17.14 -2.31
N GLY A 59 2.02 16.70 -1.13
CA GLY A 59 0.64 16.85 -0.67
C GLY A 59 -0.37 15.94 -1.38
N LYS A 60 0.09 14.86 -2.02
CA LYS A 60 -0.76 13.91 -2.75
C LYS A 60 -1.37 12.82 -1.87
N LEU A 61 -0.95 12.73 -0.61
CA LEU A 61 -1.35 11.70 0.33
C LEU A 61 -1.96 12.31 1.60
N PRO A 62 -2.96 11.64 2.21
CA PRO A 62 -3.47 12.00 3.53
C PRO A 62 -2.46 11.56 4.60
N ALA A 63 -1.40 12.34 4.77
CA ALA A 63 -0.25 11.99 5.59
C ALA A 63 0.09 13.08 6.62
N PHE A 64 0.60 12.67 7.76
CA PHE A 64 1.09 13.56 8.80
C PHE A 64 2.39 13.05 9.41
N TYR A 65 3.20 13.99 9.90
CA TYR A 65 4.46 13.70 10.56
C TYR A 65 4.23 13.64 12.07
N MET A 66 4.51 12.49 12.69
CA MET A 66 4.48 12.31 14.13
C MET A 66 5.91 12.44 14.66
N ALA A 67 6.19 13.53 15.38
CA ALA A 67 7.46 13.72 16.06
C ALA A 67 7.44 13.03 17.43
N ASP A 68 8.56 12.40 17.79
CA ASP A 68 8.75 11.86 19.14
C ASP A 68 8.76 13.01 20.17
N PRO A 69 7.89 12.99 21.20
CA PRO A 69 7.83 14.04 22.21
C PRO A 69 9.12 14.17 23.03
N LEU A 70 9.97 13.13 23.10
CA LEU A 70 11.26 13.21 23.77
C LEU A 70 12.40 13.69 22.85
N ASN A 71 12.32 13.36 21.55
CA ASN A 71 13.39 13.61 20.59
C ASN A 71 12.83 14.18 19.28
N GLY A 72 12.54 15.48 19.26
CA GLY A 72 11.90 16.18 18.12
C GLY A 72 12.68 16.20 16.79
N GLN A 73 13.80 15.49 16.66
CA GLN A 73 14.58 15.39 15.42
C GLN A 73 14.12 14.30 14.46
N ARG A 74 13.44 13.24 14.94
CA ARG A 74 12.99 12.13 14.09
C ARG A 74 11.46 12.11 14.03
N ALA A 75 10.92 12.67 12.96
CA ALA A 75 9.50 12.59 12.68
C ALA A 75 9.20 11.37 11.79
N GLU A 76 8.31 10.51 12.25
CA GLU A 76 7.81 9.37 11.49
C GLU A 76 6.66 9.81 10.59
N LEU A 77 6.67 9.34 9.35
CA LEU A 77 5.60 9.60 8.38
C LEU A 77 4.51 8.54 8.50
N TRP A 78 3.30 9.01 8.83
CA TRP A 78 2.10 8.18 8.95
C TRP A 78 1.08 8.57 7.88
N ILE A 79 0.46 7.56 7.26
CA ILE A 79 -0.52 7.72 6.18
C ILE A 79 -1.85 7.09 6.60
N SER A 80 -2.94 7.84 6.44
CA SER A 80 -4.30 7.34 6.65
C SER A 80 -4.76 6.50 5.44
N ARG A 81 -4.66 5.17 5.55
CA ARG A 81 -5.16 4.23 4.54
C ARG A 81 -6.67 4.38 4.35
N ALA A 82 -7.41 4.51 5.45
CA ALA A 82 -8.87 4.61 5.39
C ALA A 82 -9.35 5.84 4.62
N GLU A 83 -8.67 6.98 4.78
CA GLU A 83 -9.00 8.19 4.03
C GLU A 83 -8.59 8.09 2.56
N TRP A 84 -7.44 7.47 2.28
CA TRP A 84 -7.01 7.15 0.93
C TRP A 84 -8.04 6.30 0.17
N ASP A 85 -8.49 5.20 0.77
CA ASP A 85 -9.48 4.29 0.17
C ASP A 85 -10.82 5.04 -0.05
N LYS A 86 -11.29 5.81 0.94
CA LYS A 86 -12.51 6.60 0.83
C LYS A 86 -12.45 7.63 -0.31
N TYR A 87 -11.32 8.32 -0.46
CA TYR A 87 -11.15 9.30 -1.52
C TYR A 87 -11.07 8.63 -2.90
N HIS A 88 -10.45 7.45 -2.99
CA HIS A 88 -10.44 6.66 -4.21
C HIS A 88 -11.86 6.29 -4.67
N ASP A 89 -12.71 5.82 -3.76
CA ASP A 89 -14.10 5.48 -4.08
C ASP A 89 -14.88 6.70 -4.58
N GLN A 90 -14.69 7.85 -3.91
CA GLN A 90 -15.32 9.12 -4.33
C GLN A 90 -14.85 9.59 -5.70
N LEU A 91 -13.58 9.39 -6.04
CA LEU A 91 -13.06 9.75 -7.36
C LEU A 91 -13.70 8.91 -8.47
N VAL A 92 -13.89 7.61 -8.22
CA VAL A 92 -14.53 6.72 -9.19
C VAL A 92 -16.00 7.07 -9.38
N ASP A 93 -16.70 7.45 -8.31
CA ASP A 93 -18.12 7.81 -8.34
C ASP A 93 -18.36 9.17 -9.04
N LYS A 94 -17.51 10.17 -8.77
CA LYS A 94 -17.63 11.51 -9.35
C LYS A 94 -16.97 11.67 -10.72
N ALA A 95 -16.30 10.63 -11.22
CA ALA A 95 -15.63 10.70 -12.50
C ALA A 95 -16.63 10.91 -13.66
N PRO A 96 -16.27 11.67 -14.70
CA PRO A 96 -17.09 11.79 -15.91
C PRO A 96 -17.33 10.43 -16.56
N ASP A 97 -18.46 10.28 -17.27
CA ASP A 97 -18.81 9.02 -17.94
C ASP A 97 -17.71 8.49 -18.89
N GLU A 98 -16.93 9.40 -19.50
CA GLU A 98 -15.79 9.04 -20.36
C GLU A 98 -14.75 8.18 -19.64
N TRP A 99 -14.51 8.40 -18.33
CA TRP A 99 -13.61 7.58 -17.51
C TRP A 99 -14.11 6.15 -17.32
N HIS A 100 -15.41 5.90 -17.46
CA HIS A 100 -16.01 4.57 -17.32
C HIS A 100 -16.22 3.84 -18.64
N SER A 101 -15.80 4.41 -19.78
CA SER A 101 -15.96 3.81 -21.13
C SER A 101 -15.32 2.42 -21.27
N TRP A 102 -14.38 2.06 -20.39
CA TRP A 102 -13.80 0.71 -20.35
C TRP A 102 -14.81 -0.37 -19.93
N LYS A 103 -15.90 -0.01 -19.23
CA LYS A 103 -16.98 -0.96 -18.85
C LYS A 103 -17.63 -1.60 -20.09
N ASP A 104 -17.70 -0.89 -21.21
CA ASP A 104 -18.25 -1.41 -22.48
C ASP A 104 -17.44 -2.57 -23.09
N ARG A 105 -16.20 -2.74 -22.62
CA ARG A 105 -15.30 -3.83 -23.01
C ARG A 105 -15.48 -5.08 -22.15
N LEU A 106 -16.08 -4.94 -20.96
CA LEU A 106 -16.36 -6.04 -20.05
C LEU A 106 -17.70 -6.72 -20.31
N SER A 107 -18.63 -6.07 -21.02
CA SER A 107 -19.93 -6.64 -21.36
C SER A 107 -19.76 -7.92 -22.19
N ALA A 108 -19.86 -9.08 -21.50
CA ALA A 108 -19.85 -10.41 -22.08
C ALA A 108 -21.07 -10.70 -22.96
N ASP A 109 -22.10 -9.85 -22.89
CA ASP A 109 -23.37 -10.00 -23.60
C ASP A 109 -23.38 -9.49 -25.05
N LYS A 110 -22.24 -9.12 -25.64
CA LYS A 110 -22.23 -8.88 -27.10
C LYS A 110 -22.36 -10.25 -27.79
N PRO A 111 -23.51 -10.57 -28.43
CA PRO A 111 -23.64 -11.84 -29.13
C PRO A 111 -22.53 -11.90 -30.18
N LYS A 112 -21.73 -12.98 -30.14
CA LYS A 112 -20.75 -13.31 -31.17
C LYS A 112 -21.41 -13.05 -32.51
N LYS A 113 -20.93 -12.06 -33.28
CA LYS A 113 -21.41 -11.75 -34.64
C LYS A 113 -21.56 -13.09 -35.36
N ALA A 114 -22.79 -13.54 -35.53
CA ALA A 114 -23.09 -14.77 -36.24
C ALA A 114 -22.46 -14.60 -37.63
N ARG A 115 -21.47 -15.44 -37.91
CA ARG A 115 -20.76 -15.47 -39.18
C ARG A 115 -21.82 -15.73 -40.24
N ARG A 116 -22.28 -14.69 -40.94
CA ARG A 116 -23.27 -14.81 -42.03
C ARG A 116 -22.67 -15.77 -43.04
N LYS A 117 -23.16 -17.01 -43.06
CA LYS A 117 -22.91 -17.94 -44.16
C LYS A 117 -23.60 -17.33 -45.37
N THR A 118 -22.82 -16.76 -46.28
CA THR A 118 -23.25 -16.48 -47.65
C THR A 118 -23.68 -17.80 -48.28
N GLN A 119 -24.98 -18.08 -48.26
CA GLN A 119 -25.57 -19.03 -49.17
C GLN A 119 -25.70 -18.32 -50.52
N GLN A 120 -24.77 -18.61 -51.43
CA GLN A 120 -25.01 -18.39 -52.85
C GLN A 120 -25.82 -19.59 -53.35
N HIS A 121 -27.12 -19.36 -53.54
CA HIS A 121 -27.99 -20.15 -54.43
C HIS A 121 -28.40 -19.22 -55.57
N ALA A 122 -28.01 -19.57 -56.79
CA ALA A 122 -28.65 -19.27 -58.09
C ALA A 122 -27.69 -19.84 -59.16
N ALA A 123 -27.97 -21.03 -59.69
CA ALA A 123 -28.84 -21.31 -60.84
C ALA A 123 -28.08 -21.08 -62.16
#